data_AF-A0A956I056-F1
#
_entry.id   AF-A0A956I056-F1
#
_cell.length_a   1.000
_cell.length_b   1.000
_cell.length_c   1.000
_cell.angle_alpha   90.00
_cell.angle_beta   90.00
_cell.angle_gamma   90.00
#
_symmetry.space_group_name_H-M   'P 1'
#
loop_
_entity.id
_entity.type
_entity.pdbx_description
1 polymer ?
#
loop_
_entity_poly.entity_id
_entity_poly.type
_entity_poly.pdbx_seq_one_letter_code
_entity_poly.pdbx_strand_id
1 'polypeptide(L)'
;PWTSPVTGALVQRLAGLCAVADWLGSNVEHFPYAQGPIVNLEVYWNAAKERAAHACHEAGPLRATAASLAFRSLFPGYAPRDVQLLTEQVTCDEPALIVIEAEMGKGKTEAALAVAARFLAANHGDGITISLPTMATSNAMFGRVEETVTRLFPSQPVQLSLAHGRAQRHHGFQAVIGRALHDPDATEASVACARWLLNKKRVLLAQVGVGTIDQALQAGLVVRHQFVRMFGLSRNVIIIDEVHAYDAYMEVLLEHLLSWLGALHVPVILLSATLPSERRAALARSWLSGSLGPCHEDGGKTQEADPLSVAEQRPYPLVSVTSPTRSFALASEATTEPRRVLIEYSTANADDEAHAKTVAARLVAVARDGGRVVWIRNTVSEAQHAYRAVESLGDGVEHLLFHARFRGCDRTRIENH
;
A
#
# COMPACT_ATOMS: atom_id res chain seq x y z
N PRO A 1 9.09 33.12 -7.58
CA PRO A 1 9.59 32.80 -6.21
C PRO A 1 9.18 31.40 -5.68
N TRP A 2 8.27 30.67 -6.34
CA TRP A 2 7.84 29.31 -5.94
C TRP A 2 8.28 28.24 -6.98
N THR A 3 9.43 28.42 -7.61
CA THR A 3 9.80 27.68 -8.84
C THR A 3 10.54 26.36 -8.60
N SER A 4 10.92 26.04 -7.36
CA SER A 4 11.48 24.72 -7.05
C SER A 4 10.38 23.74 -6.61
N PRO A 5 10.31 22.53 -7.18
CA PRO A 5 9.35 21.50 -6.77
C PRO A 5 9.47 21.14 -5.28
N VAL A 6 10.65 21.27 -4.69
CA VAL A 6 10.87 21.07 -3.23
C VAL A 6 10.13 22.11 -2.40
N THR A 7 10.12 23.38 -2.84
CA THR A 7 9.37 24.45 -2.16
C THR A 7 7.87 24.22 -2.28
N GLY A 8 7.39 23.80 -3.46
CA GLY A 8 5.99 23.43 -3.66
C GLY A 8 5.55 22.25 -2.78
N ALA A 9 6.38 21.23 -2.67
CA ALA A 9 6.16 20.06 -1.82
C ALA A 9 6.06 20.43 -0.33
N LEU A 10 6.97 21.28 0.16
CA LEU A 10 6.92 21.76 1.54
C LEU A 10 5.63 22.54 1.82
N VAL A 11 5.20 23.41 0.91
CA VAL A 11 3.94 24.17 1.03
C VAL A 11 2.74 23.23 1.12
N GLN A 12 2.69 22.19 0.29
CA GLN A 12 1.62 21.19 0.33
C GLN A 12 1.59 20.47 1.69
N ARG A 13 2.77 20.07 2.20
CA ARG A 13 2.89 19.44 3.52
C ARG A 13 2.41 20.35 4.64
N LEU A 14 2.84 21.61 4.64
CA LEU A 14 2.43 22.61 5.63
C LEU A 14 0.95 22.94 5.55
N ALA A 15 0.38 23.08 4.34
CA ALA A 15 -1.05 23.29 4.17
C ALA A 15 -1.89 22.11 4.73
N GLY A 16 -1.43 20.87 4.52
CA GLY A 16 -2.00 19.68 5.15
C GLY A 16 -1.92 19.71 6.67
N LEU A 17 -0.76 20.06 7.23
CA LEU A 17 -0.58 20.22 8.68
C LEU A 17 -1.54 21.27 9.25
N CYS A 18 -1.61 22.46 8.64
CA CYS A 18 -2.49 23.54 9.08
C CYS A 18 -3.97 23.12 9.06
N ALA A 19 -4.41 22.43 8.01
CA ALA A 19 -5.78 21.95 7.94
C ALA A 19 -6.09 20.87 8.98
N VAL A 20 -5.13 19.98 9.26
CA VAL A 20 -5.28 18.99 10.34
C VAL A 20 -5.35 19.67 11.71
N ALA A 21 -4.48 20.66 11.96
CA ALA A 21 -4.48 21.45 13.19
C ALA A 21 -5.80 22.21 13.39
N ASP A 22 -6.32 22.85 12.33
CA ASP A 22 -7.62 23.52 12.32
C ASP A 22 -8.77 22.56 12.65
N TRP A 23 -8.77 21.36 12.06
CA TRP A 23 -9.78 20.35 12.33
C TRP A 23 -9.73 19.78 13.75
N LEU A 24 -8.55 19.68 14.35
CA LEU A 24 -8.40 19.28 15.75
C LEU A 24 -8.82 20.40 16.71
N GLY A 25 -8.39 21.64 16.42
CA GLY A 25 -8.75 22.84 17.18
C GLY A 25 -10.24 23.19 17.13
N SER A 26 -10.94 22.75 16.08
CA SER A 26 -12.39 22.92 15.92
C SER A 26 -13.24 21.96 16.75
N ASN A 27 -12.63 20.99 17.47
CA ASN A 27 -13.39 20.11 18.36
C ASN A 27 -13.74 20.85 19.66
N VAL A 28 -15.01 21.24 19.80
CA VAL A 28 -15.52 21.97 20.98
C VAL A 28 -15.40 21.16 22.28
N GLU A 29 -15.36 19.83 22.20
CA GLU A 29 -15.14 18.96 23.36
C GLU A 29 -13.74 19.14 23.96
N HIS A 30 -12.71 19.36 23.12
CA HIS A 30 -11.35 19.64 23.58
C HIS A 30 -11.07 21.14 23.75
N PHE A 31 -11.65 21.97 22.89
CA PHE A 31 -11.44 23.41 22.83
C PHE A 31 -12.77 24.15 23.04
N PRO A 32 -13.29 24.19 24.28
CA PRO A 32 -14.48 24.97 24.59
C PRO A 32 -14.26 26.46 24.34
N TYR A 33 -15.31 27.14 23.88
CA TYR A 33 -15.28 28.58 23.65
C TYR A 33 -14.94 29.34 24.94
N ALA A 34 -14.10 30.37 24.82
CA ALA A 34 -13.74 31.21 25.95
C ALA A 34 -14.99 31.91 26.52
N GLN A 35 -15.26 31.71 27.81
CA GLN A 35 -16.35 32.40 28.50
C GLN A 35 -15.88 33.77 28.98
N GLY A 36 -15.75 34.71 28.05
CA GLY A 36 -15.33 36.09 28.31
C GLY A 36 -13.98 36.46 27.69
N PRO A 37 -13.52 37.71 27.90
CA PRO A 37 -12.28 38.21 27.30
C PRO A 37 -11.06 37.48 27.87
N ILE A 38 -10.15 37.08 26.98
CA ILE A 38 -8.88 36.46 27.37
C ILE A 38 -7.97 37.57 27.91
N VAL A 39 -7.79 37.60 29.23
CA VAL A 39 -7.01 38.65 29.91
C VAL A 39 -5.49 38.39 29.81
N ASN A 40 -5.07 37.12 29.70
CA ASN A 40 -3.67 36.74 29.58
C ASN A 40 -3.49 35.66 28.49
N LEU A 41 -2.82 36.03 27.40
CA LEU A 41 -2.57 35.15 26.24
C LEU A 41 -1.60 34.00 26.56
N GLU A 42 -0.66 34.18 27.48
CA GLU A 42 0.30 33.15 27.85
C GLU A 42 -0.36 32.03 28.65
N VAL A 43 -1.24 32.39 29.59
CA VAL A 43 -2.05 31.42 30.35
C VAL A 43 -2.97 30.65 29.39
N TYR A 44 -3.63 31.35 28.47
CA TYR A 44 -4.45 30.71 27.45
C TYR A 44 -3.64 29.76 26.57
N TRP A 45 -2.47 30.18 26.10
CA TRP A 45 -1.59 29.38 25.25
C TRP A 45 -1.10 28.10 25.94
N ASN A 46 -0.71 28.18 27.22
CA ASN A 46 -0.29 27.01 27.99
C ASN A 46 -1.43 26.00 28.16
N ALA A 47 -2.63 26.47 28.52
CA ALA A 47 -3.82 25.60 28.60
C ALA A 47 -4.21 25.01 27.23
N ALA A 48 -4.10 25.78 26.15
CA ALA A 48 -4.38 25.32 24.80
C ALA A 48 -3.39 24.22 24.34
N LYS A 49 -2.10 24.33 24.71
CA LYS A 49 -1.10 23.28 24.43
C LYS A 49 -1.44 21.96 25.13
N GLU A 50 -1.87 22.00 26.38
CA GLU A 50 -2.28 20.79 27.11
C GLU A 50 -3.51 20.14 26.47
N ARG A 51 -4.52 20.94 26.11
CA ARG A 51 -5.70 20.46 25.36
C ARG A 51 -5.34 19.88 24.01
N ALA A 52 -4.39 20.51 23.29
CA ALA A 52 -3.90 20.02 22.02
C ALA A 52 -3.17 18.68 22.15
N ALA A 53 -2.39 18.47 23.22
CA ALA A 53 -1.75 17.20 23.50
C ALA A 53 -2.80 16.07 23.67
N HIS A 54 -3.87 16.33 24.43
CA HIS A 54 -4.98 15.39 24.58
C HIS A 54 -5.71 15.11 23.26
N ALA A 55 -6.08 16.16 22.51
CA ALA A 55 -6.76 16.02 21.22
C ALA A 55 -5.93 15.24 20.20
N CYS A 56 -4.61 15.47 20.16
CA CYS A 56 -3.69 14.71 19.32
C CYS A 56 -3.57 13.24 19.77
N HIS A 57 -3.55 12.98 21.07
CA HIS A 57 -3.50 11.61 21.59
C HIS A 57 -4.76 10.82 21.19
N GLU A 58 -5.94 11.41 21.36
CA GLU A 58 -7.22 10.77 21.01
C GLU A 58 -7.41 10.59 19.50
N ALA A 59 -6.98 11.56 18.69
CA ALA A 59 -7.00 11.45 17.24
C ALA A 59 -6.02 10.37 16.72
N GLY A 60 -5.08 9.93 17.56
CA GLY A 60 -4.06 8.96 17.26
C GLY A 60 -2.64 9.54 17.25
N PRO A 61 -1.63 8.83 17.79
CA PRO A 61 -0.27 9.34 17.84
C PRO A 61 0.24 9.74 16.46
N LEU A 62 0.64 11.00 16.33
CA LEU A 62 1.27 11.53 15.12
C LEU A 62 2.72 11.03 14.94
N ARG A 63 3.30 10.42 15.97
CA ARG A 63 4.62 9.81 15.93
C ARG A 63 4.58 8.46 16.63
N ALA A 64 5.23 7.46 16.04
CA ALA A 64 5.60 6.23 16.74
C ALA A 64 7.08 5.99 16.60
N THR A 65 7.66 5.44 17.65
CA THR A 65 8.96 4.79 17.55
C THR A 65 8.73 3.33 17.15
N ALA A 66 9.12 2.99 15.93
CA ALA A 66 9.14 1.58 15.52
C ALA A 66 10.29 0.85 16.20
N ALA A 67 10.07 -0.42 16.54
CA ALA A 67 11.13 -1.29 17.02
C ALA A 67 12.07 -1.67 15.87
N SER A 68 13.39 -1.60 16.10
CA SER A 68 14.38 -2.15 15.18
C SER A 68 14.41 -3.67 15.31
N LEU A 69 13.67 -4.36 14.44
CA LEU A 69 13.50 -5.81 14.47
C LEU A 69 14.16 -6.49 13.27
N ALA A 70 14.76 -7.65 13.52
CA ALA A 70 15.16 -8.56 12.44
C ALA A 70 13.93 -9.20 11.78
N PHE A 71 14.06 -9.68 10.54
CA PHE A 71 12.96 -10.30 9.78
C PHE A 71 12.23 -11.39 10.58
N ARG A 72 12.99 -12.30 11.21
CA ARG A 72 12.45 -13.42 12.00
C ARG A 72 11.68 -12.98 13.24
N SER A 73 12.01 -11.80 13.79
CA SER A 73 11.30 -11.23 14.94
C SER A 73 9.97 -10.61 14.51
N LEU A 74 9.92 -10.04 13.30
CA LEU A 74 8.69 -9.50 12.73
C LEU A 74 7.74 -10.62 12.26
N PHE A 75 8.31 -11.71 11.73
CA PHE A 75 7.59 -12.87 11.20
C PHE A 75 8.10 -14.19 11.85
N PRO A 76 7.71 -14.47 13.10
CA PRO A 76 8.09 -15.70 13.79
C PRO A 76 7.49 -16.92 13.09
N GLY A 77 8.25 -18.01 13.06
CA GLY A 77 7.84 -19.26 12.38
C GLY A 77 8.10 -19.30 10.87
N TYR A 78 8.58 -18.21 10.27
CA TYR A 78 8.94 -18.16 8.86
C TYR A 78 10.45 -18.28 8.67
N ALA A 79 10.87 -19.19 7.77
CA ALA A 79 12.21 -19.16 7.20
C ALA A 79 12.25 -18.09 6.09
N PRO A 80 13.19 -17.13 6.13
CA PRO A 80 13.28 -16.10 5.10
C PRO A 80 13.57 -16.73 3.74
N ARG A 81 12.82 -16.28 2.73
CA ARG A 81 12.96 -16.67 1.32
C ARG A 81 13.99 -15.77 0.64
N ASP A 82 14.45 -16.18 -0.54
CA ASP A 82 15.51 -15.48 -1.30
C ASP A 82 15.26 -13.97 -1.45
N VAL A 83 14.05 -13.56 -1.83
CA VAL A 83 13.71 -12.13 -1.96
C VAL A 83 13.81 -11.38 -0.63
N GLN A 84 13.49 -12.03 0.49
CA GLN A 84 13.57 -11.44 1.83
C GLN A 84 15.04 -11.31 2.25
N LEU A 85 15.87 -12.31 1.95
CA LEU A 85 17.32 -12.25 2.19
C LEU A 85 18.01 -11.17 1.33
N LEU A 86 17.59 -10.99 0.07
CA LEU A 86 18.07 -9.88 -0.76
C LEU A 86 17.74 -8.54 -0.12
N THR A 87 16.53 -8.37 0.41
CA THR A 87 16.17 -7.13 1.08
C THR A 87 16.96 -6.89 2.36
N GLU A 88 17.48 -7.90 3.06
CA GLU A 88 18.34 -7.71 4.24
C GLU A 88 19.65 -6.97 3.93
N GLN A 89 20.11 -7.01 2.68
CA GLN A 89 21.32 -6.32 2.22
C GLN A 89 21.08 -4.83 1.91
N VAL A 90 19.82 -4.38 1.90
CA VAL A 90 19.48 -2.99 1.57
C VAL A 90 19.60 -2.09 2.81
N THR A 91 20.56 -1.16 2.77
CA THR A 91 20.72 -0.11 3.79
C THR A 91 19.59 0.92 3.70
N CYS A 92 19.12 1.40 4.85
CA CYS A 92 18.02 2.36 4.96
C CYS A 92 18.48 3.70 5.58
N ASP A 93 19.73 4.10 5.31
CA ASP A 93 20.36 5.28 5.94
C ASP A 93 19.77 6.61 5.44
N GLU A 94 19.21 6.60 4.23
CA GLU A 94 18.54 7.72 3.59
C GLU A 94 17.25 7.23 2.91
N PRO A 95 16.27 8.13 2.65
CA PRO A 95 15.07 7.77 1.91
C PRO A 95 15.41 7.25 0.50
N ALA A 96 14.69 6.22 0.06
CA ALA A 96 14.92 5.62 -1.23
C ALA A 96 13.61 5.10 -1.85
N LEU A 97 13.62 4.97 -3.17
CA LEU A 97 12.72 4.10 -3.92
C LEU A 97 13.33 2.70 -4.00
N ILE A 98 12.59 1.70 -3.53
CA ILE A 98 12.97 0.29 -3.62
C ILE A 98 11.95 -0.44 -4.49
N VAL A 99 12.39 -1.17 -5.50
CA VAL A 99 11.54 -2.01 -6.34
C VAL A 99 11.87 -3.47 -6.06
N ILE A 100 10.89 -4.22 -5.56
CA ILE A 100 11.01 -5.64 -5.23
C ILE A 100 10.25 -6.45 -6.28
N GLU A 101 11.00 -7.20 -7.07
CA GLU A 101 10.52 -8.01 -8.17
C GLU A 101 10.73 -9.49 -7.86
N ALA A 102 9.64 -10.22 -7.68
CA ALA A 102 9.67 -11.66 -7.45
C ALA A 102 8.32 -12.30 -7.79
N GLU A 103 8.33 -13.59 -8.12
CA GLU A 103 7.10 -14.34 -8.42
C GLU A 103 6.05 -14.22 -7.31
N MET A 104 4.78 -14.45 -7.69
CA MET A 104 3.68 -14.52 -6.72
C MET A 104 3.96 -15.62 -5.68
N GLY A 105 3.58 -15.37 -4.43
CA GLY A 105 3.77 -16.33 -3.34
C GLY A 105 5.20 -16.41 -2.78
N LYS A 106 6.18 -15.67 -3.31
CA LYS A 106 7.56 -15.63 -2.78
C LYS A 106 7.75 -14.72 -1.56
N GLY A 107 6.68 -14.10 -1.04
CA GLY A 107 6.73 -13.30 0.19
C GLY A 107 7.26 -11.87 0.02
N LYS A 108 6.96 -11.24 -1.13
CA LYS A 108 7.28 -9.83 -1.41
C LYS A 108 6.74 -8.88 -0.35
N THR A 109 5.53 -9.16 0.12
CA THR A 109 4.85 -8.31 1.11
C THR A 109 5.59 -8.29 2.45
N GLU A 110 6.00 -9.45 2.98
CA GLU A 110 6.83 -9.52 4.18
C GLU A 110 8.18 -8.84 3.98
N ALA A 111 8.79 -8.98 2.80
CA ALA A 111 10.03 -8.30 2.46
C ALA A 111 9.86 -6.77 2.52
N ALA A 112 8.80 -6.23 1.92
CA ALA A 112 8.48 -4.81 1.97
C ALA A 112 8.17 -4.31 3.38
N LEU A 113 7.42 -5.06 4.19
CA LEU A 113 7.14 -4.72 5.57
C LEU A 113 8.41 -4.69 6.42
N ALA A 114 9.33 -5.64 6.21
CA ALA A 114 10.62 -5.64 6.90
C ALA A 114 11.50 -4.45 6.50
N VAL A 115 11.54 -4.10 5.20
CA VAL A 115 12.24 -2.90 4.72
C VAL A 115 11.60 -1.63 5.30
N ALA A 116 10.27 -1.53 5.31
CA ALA A 116 9.56 -0.40 5.90
C ALA A 116 9.85 -0.27 7.40
N ALA A 117 9.88 -1.37 8.14
CA ALA A 117 10.28 -1.37 9.55
C ALA A 117 11.68 -0.78 9.76
N ARG A 118 12.64 -1.09 8.88
CA ARG A 118 13.99 -0.50 8.95
C ARG A 118 14.02 0.99 8.61
N PHE A 119 13.25 1.45 7.64
CA PHE A 119 13.10 2.90 7.39
C PHE A 119 12.53 3.63 8.60
N LEU A 120 11.51 3.05 9.25
CA LEU A 120 10.94 3.63 10.47
C LEU A 120 11.95 3.65 11.63
N ALA A 121 12.70 2.56 11.82
CA ALA A 121 13.76 2.50 12.83
C ALA A 121 14.89 3.52 12.57
N ALA A 122 15.12 3.87 11.30
CA ALA A 122 16.05 4.92 10.87
C ALA A 122 15.43 6.34 10.86
N ASN A 123 14.22 6.51 11.41
CA ASN A 123 13.49 7.79 11.47
C ASN A 123 13.12 8.40 10.10
N HIS A 124 12.98 7.59 9.06
CA HIS A 124 12.51 8.04 7.74
C HIS A 124 10.98 8.02 7.58
N GLY A 125 10.24 7.84 8.68
CA GLY A 125 8.78 7.91 8.72
C GLY A 125 8.22 7.65 10.12
N ASP A 126 6.95 7.98 10.30
CA ASP A 126 6.16 7.79 11.53
C ASP A 126 5.16 6.63 11.42
N GLY A 127 5.04 6.01 10.23
CA GLY A 127 3.98 5.07 9.90
C GLY A 127 4.14 4.39 8.52
N ILE A 128 3.17 3.55 8.14
CA ILE A 128 3.20 2.78 6.88
C ILE A 128 1.89 2.99 6.13
N THR A 129 1.95 3.23 4.82
CA THR A 129 0.77 3.20 3.95
C THR A 129 0.93 2.15 2.87
N ILE A 130 0.03 1.18 2.83
CA ILE A 130 0.02 0.08 1.87
C ILE A 130 -1.11 0.32 0.88
N SER A 131 -0.74 0.48 -0.39
CA SER A 131 -1.62 0.77 -1.51
C SER A 131 -1.71 -0.45 -2.41
N LEU A 132 -2.92 -1.00 -2.55
CA LEU A 132 -3.18 -2.24 -3.27
C LEU A 132 -4.06 -1.99 -4.51
N PRO A 133 -4.00 -2.86 -5.53
CA PRO A 133 -4.75 -2.66 -6.77
C PRO A 133 -6.28 -2.73 -6.58
N THR A 134 -6.76 -3.50 -5.59
CA THR A 134 -8.21 -3.73 -5.42
C THR A 134 -8.63 -3.69 -3.95
N MET A 135 -9.93 -3.51 -3.73
CA MET A 135 -10.51 -3.60 -2.38
C MET A 135 -10.37 -5.01 -1.79
N ALA A 136 -10.43 -6.05 -2.61
CA ALA A 136 -10.34 -7.44 -2.13
C ALA A 136 -8.94 -7.73 -1.59
N THR A 137 -7.91 -7.34 -2.32
CA THR A 137 -6.52 -7.45 -1.85
C THR A 137 -6.28 -6.58 -0.62
N SER A 138 -6.86 -5.37 -0.57
CA SER A 138 -6.80 -4.50 0.63
C SER A 138 -7.39 -5.15 1.88
N ASN A 139 -8.56 -5.79 1.77
CA ASN A 139 -9.19 -6.51 2.88
C ASN A 139 -8.31 -7.66 3.38
N ALA A 140 -7.81 -8.49 2.45
CA ALA A 140 -6.93 -9.61 2.80
C ALA A 140 -5.63 -9.13 3.46
N MET A 141 -5.08 -8.00 3.00
CA MET A 141 -3.87 -7.42 3.56
C MET A 141 -4.10 -6.84 4.95
N PHE A 142 -5.27 -6.25 5.22
CA PHE A 142 -5.58 -5.64 6.52
C PHE A 142 -5.34 -6.59 7.70
N GLY A 143 -5.80 -7.83 7.62
CA GLY A 143 -5.60 -8.81 8.70
C GLY A 143 -4.12 -9.17 8.92
N ARG A 144 -3.34 -9.28 7.84
CA ARG A 144 -1.88 -9.57 7.91
C ARG A 144 -1.10 -8.40 8.53
N VAL A 145 -1.52 -7.18 8.21
CA VAL A 145 -0.94 -5.94 8.75
C VAL A 145 -1.25 -5.82 10.23
N GLU A 146 -2.49 -6.08 10.66
CA GLU A 146 -2.89 -6.01 12.07
C GLU A 146 -1.93 -6.84 12.96
N GLU A 147 -1.63 -8.08 12.58
CA GLU A 147 -0.69 -8.92 13.32
C GLU A 147 0.73 -8.34 13.34
N THR A 148 1.22 -7.90 12.18
CA THR A 148 2.61 -7.41 12.04
C THR A 148 2.85 -6.11 12.81
N VAL A 149 1.86 -5.21 12.79
CA VAL A 149 1.95 -3.87 13.34
C VAL A 149 2.04 -3.87 14.86
N THR A 150 1.39 -4.82 15.54
CA THR A 150 1.52 -5.00 17.00
C THR A 150 2.97 -5.27 17.42
N ARG A 151 3.72 -6.00 16.60
CA ARG A 151 5.14 -6.30 16.86
C ARG A 151 6.02 -5.10 16.53
N LEU A 152 5.66 -4.36 15.47
CA LEU A 152 6.43 -3.21 14.99
C LEU A 152 6.41 -2.04 15.99
N PHE A 153 5.29 -1.86 16.70
CA PHE A 153 5.11 -0.77 17.67
C PHE A 153 4.70 -1.33 19.04
N PRO A 154 5.62 -1.98 19.77
CA PRO A 154 5.27 -2.71 20.99
C PRO A 154 4.94 -1.80 22.18
N SER A 155 5.34 -0.53 22.13
CA SER A 155 5.26 0.40 23.27
C SER A 155 4.08 1.35 23.22
N GLN A 156 3.21 1.26 22.21
CA GLN A 156 2.07 2.17 22.05
C GLN A 156 0.94 1.56 21.22
N PRO A 157 -0.32 1.95 21.47
CA PRO A 157 -1.44 1.57 20.63
C PRO A 157 -1.30 2.16 19.23
N VAL A 158 -1.51 1.33 18.21
CA VAL A 158 -1.34 1.73 16.81
C VAL A 158 -2.67 2.04 16.16
N GLN A 159 -2.68 3.12 15.40
CA GLN A 159 -3.84 3.54 14.60
C GLN A 159 -3.82 2.87 13.24
N LEU A 160 -4.62 1.82 13.09
CA LEU A 160 -4.76 1.08 11.85
C LEU A 160 -6.06 1.50 11.13
N SER A 161 -5.95 1.86 9.86
CA SER A 161 -7.09 2.28 9.04
C SER A 161 -7.19 1.52 7.73
N LEU A 162 -8.42 1.27 7.30
CA LEU A 162 -8.74 0.65 6.01
C LEU A 162 -9.36 1.70 5.07
N ALA A 163 -8.65 2.01 3.98
CA ALA A 163 -8.90 3.13 3.09
C ALA A 163 -9.42 2.67 1.71
N HIS A 164 -10.70 2.33 1.63
CA HIS A 164 -11.41 2.14 0.36
C HIS A 164 -12.91 2.37 0.48
N GLY A 165 -13.61 2.48 -0.66
CA GLY A 165 -15.02 2.89 -0.72
C GLY A 165 -16.02 2.00 0.03
N ARG A 166 -15.62 0.79 0.45
CA ARG A 166 -16.46 -0.17 1.20
C ARG A 166 -15.86 -0.58 2.55
N ALA A 167 -14.82 0.10 3.04
CA ALA A 167 -14.09 -0.28 4.25
C ALA A 167 -15.00 -0.46 5.48
N GLN A 168 -16.00 0.39 5.63
CA GLN A 168 -17.00 0.33 6.71
C GLN A 168 -17.84 -0.96 6.72
N ARG A 169 -17.78 -1.81 5.69
CA ARG A 169 -18.46 -3.13 5.68
C ARG A 169 -17.53 -4.29 6.00
N HIS A 170 -16.25 -4.03 6.22
CA HIS A 170 -15.27 -5.06 6.53
C HIS A 170 -15.36 -5.45 8.01
N HIS A 171 -15.66 -6.71 8.30
CA HIS A 171 -15.87 -7.19 9.67
C HIS A 171 -14.65 -6.99 10.57
N GLY A 172 -13.44 -7.28 10.07
CA GLY A 172 -12.20 -7.06 10.83
C GLY A 172 -11.97 -5.57 11.15
N PHE A 173 -12.34 -4.68 10.23
CA PHE A 173 -12.19 -3.24 10.46
C PHE A 173 -13.24 -2.73 11.46
N GLN A 174 -14.48 -3.21 11.38
CA GLN A 174 -15.51 -2.90 12.38
C GLN A 174 -15.10 -3.37 13.78
N ALA A 175 -14.41 -4.50 13.91
CA ALA A 175 -13.85 -4.94 15.18
C ALA A 175 -12.79 -3.96 15.72
N VAL A 176 -11.86 -3.51 14.87
CA VAL A 176 -10.84 -2.50 15.25
C VAL A 176 -11.47 -1.17 15.65
N ILE A 177 -12.54 -0.74 14.96
CA ILE A 177 -13.33 0.45 15.35
C ILE A 177 -14.02 0.24 16.70
N GLY A 178 -14.65 -0.93 16.89
CA GLY A 178 -15.34 -1.29 18.12
C GLY A 178 -14.43 -1.29 19.34
N ARG A 179 -13.19 -1.79 19.21
CA ARG A 179 -12.18 -1.74 20.28
C ARG A 179 -11.93 -0.30 20.76
N ALA A 180 -11.81 0.65 19.83
CA ALA A 180 -11.60 2.07 20.15
C ALA A 180 -12.81 2.74 20.83
N LEU A 181 -14.02 2.20 20.64
CA LEU A 181 -15.27 2.77 21.19
C LEU A 181 -15.65 2.18 22.55
N HIS A 182 -15.26 0.94 22.83
CA HIS A 182 -15.68 0.23 24.05
C HIS A 182 -14.71 0.41 25.23
N ASP A 183 -13.43 0.70 24.97
CA ASP A 183 -12.47 0.98 26.03
C ASP A 183 -11.37 1.95 25.53
N PRO A 184 -11.57 3.28 25.69
CA PRO A 184 -10.59 4.29 25.29
C PRO A 184 -9.28 4.21 26.09
N ASP A 185 -9.34 3.67 27.32
CA ASP A 185 -8.24 3.58 28.28
C ASP A 185 -7.63 2.17 28.35
N ALA A 186 -8.17 1.19 27.62
CA ALA A 186 -7.59 -0.14 27.47
C ALA A 186 -6.19 -0.03 26.87
N THR A 187 -5.21 0.01 27.77
CA THR A 187 -3.81 -0.20 27.46
C THR A 187 -3.56 -1.57 26.81
N GLU A 188 -4.57 -2.47 26.83
CA GLU A 188 -4.56 -3.79 26.22
C GLU A 188 -4.85 -3.81 24.71
N ALA A 189 -5.49 -2.78 24.15
CA ALA A 189 -5.78 -2.74 22.71
C ALA A 189 -4.56 -2.25 21.91
N SER A 190 -3.68 -3.18 21.53
CA SER A 190 -2.47 -2.87 20.73
C SER A 190 -2.77 -2.23 19.37
N VAL A 191 -3.98 -2.44 18.81
CA VAL A 191 -4.44 -1.84 17.54
C VAL A 191 -5.86 -1.30 17.66
N ALA A 192 -6.04 -0.05 17.27
CA ALA A 192 -7.30 0.68 17.29
C ALA A 192 -7.47 1.55 16.04
N CYS A 193 -8.68 2.07 15.79
CA CYS A 193 -8.92 3.11 14.80
C CYS A 193 -9.71 4.25 15.43
N ALA A 194 -9.08 5.40 15.63
CA ALA A 194 -9.70 6.57 16.22
C ALA A 194 -10.91 7.02 15.37
N ARG A 195 -12.01 7.36 16.06
CA ARG A 195 -13.24 7.84 15.42
C ARG A 195 -12.99 9.02 14.48
N TRP A 196 -12.04 9.89 14.83
CA TRP A 196 -11.65 11.04 14.02
C TRP A 196 -11.13 10.65 12.62
N LEU A 197 -10.47 9.49 12.49
CA LEU A 197 -9.90 8.96 11.24
C LEU A 197 -10.93 8.30 10.31
N LEU A 198 -12.13 7.99 10.79
CA LEU A 198 -13.19 7.32 10.00
C LEU A 198 -13.71 8.16 8.84
N ASN A 199 -13.43 9.47 8.85
CA ASN A 199 -13.74 10.32 7.72
C ASN A 199 -12.85 9.96 6.52
N LYS A 200 -13.47 9.75 5.35
CA LYS A 200 -12.77 9.42 4.09
C LYS A 200 -11.62 10.38 3.75
N LYS A 201 -11.70 11.65 4.19
CA LYS A 201 -10.65 12.65 3.96
C LYS A 201 -9.40 12.46 4.83
N ARG A 202 -9.54 11.76 5.96
CA ARG A 202 -8.55 11.64 7.04
C ARG A 202 -7.94 10.24 7.13
N VAL A 203 -8.44 9.30 6.32
CA VAL A 203 -8.05 7.89 6.37
C VAL A 203 -6.54 7.68 6.15
N LEU A 204 -5.91 8.54 5.34
CA LEU A 204 -4.46 8.52 5.07
C LEU A 204 -3.62 9.22 6.16
N LEU A 205 -4.26 9.83 7.16
CA LEU A 205 -3.57 10.41 8.32
C LEU A 205 -3.28 9.37 9.41
N ALA A 206 -3.84 8.16 9.25
CA ALA A 206 -3.57 7.05 10.14
C ALA A 206 -2.09 6.67 10.11
N GLN A 207 -1.60 6.22 11.26
CA GLN A 207 -0.23 5.73 11.40
C GLN A 207 0.03 4.51 10.51
N VAL A 208 -0.92 3.58 10.45
CA VAL A 208 -0.89 2.50 9.47
C VAL A 208 -2.16 2.54 8.63
N GLY A 209 -2.00 2.74 7.33
CA GLY A 209 -3.09 2.75 6.36
C GLY A 209 -2.97 1.58 5.40
N VAL A 210 -4.05 0.84 5.19
CA VAL A 210 -4.16 -0.18 4.13
C VAL A 210 -5.30 0.24 3.22
N GLY A 211 -5.10 0.32 1.91
CA GLY A 211 -6.16 0.80 1.03
C GLY A 211 -5.89 0.60 -0.44
N THR A 212 -6.79 1.10 -1.29
CA THR A 212 -6.56 1.06 -2.73
C THR A 212 -5.58 2.14 -3.16
N ILE A 213 -4.83 1.84 -4.22
CA ILE A 213 -3.89 2.78 -4.85
C ILE A 213 -4.56 4.11 -5.25
N ASP A 214 -5.85 4.12 -5.56
CA ASP A 214 -6.61 5.34 -5.85
C ASP A 214 -6.53 6.38 -4.72
N GLN A 215 -6.47 5.94 -3.45
CA GLN A 215 -6.37 6.86 -2.32
C GLN A 215 -5.02 7.60 -2.33
N ALA A 216 -3.94 6.88 -2.63
CA ALA A 216 -2.61 7.47 -2.73
C ALA A 216 -2.47 8.33 -3.99
N LEU A 217 -2.96 7.86 -5.15
CA LEU A 217 -2.92 8.63 -6.40
C LEU A 217 -3.70 9.94 -6.30
N GLN A 218 -4.82 9.97 -5.57
CA GLN A 218 -5.55 11.22 -5.29
C GLN A 218 -4.71 12.29 -4.57
N ALA A 219 -3.61 11.93 -3.90
CA ALA A 219 -2.67 12.90 -3.34
C ALA A 219 -1.83 13.60 -4.42
N GLY A 220 -1.58 12.96 -5.56
CA GLY A 220 -0.90 13.56 -6.71
C GLY A 220 -1.84 14.35 -7.64
N LEU A 221 -3.16 14.20 -7.50
CA LEU A 221 -4.14 14.83 -8.38
C LEU A 221 -4.65 16.18 -7.87
N VAL A 222 -5.07 17.06 -8.78
CA VAL A 222 -5.72 18.34 -8.45
C VAL A 222 -7.16 18.10 -7.97
N VAL A 223 -7.30 17.74 -6.70
CA VAL A 223 -8.60 17.46 -6.05
C VAL A 223 -8.72 18.19 -4.72
N ARG A 224 -9.97 18.37 -4.24
CA ARG A 224 -10.20 18.98 -2.92
C ARG A 224 -9.52 18.18 -1.81
N HIS A 225 -8.83 18.89 -0.92
CA HIS A 225 -8.06 18.33 0.20
C HIS A 225 -6.91 17.39 -0.25
N GLN A 226 -6.37 17.59 -1.45
CA GLN A 226 -5.15 16.91 -1.92
C GLN A 226 -4.01 17.06 -0.90
N PHE A 227 -3.76 18.29 -0.43
CA PHE A 227 -2.72 18.62 0.54
C PHE A 227 -2.83 17.83 1.86
N VAL A 228 -4.04 17.50 2.31
CA VAL A 228 -4.24 16.66 3.52
C VAL A 228 -3.80 15.22 3.26
N ARG A 229 -4.14 14.68 2.07
CA ARG A 229 -3.70 13.33 1.68
C ARG A 229 -2.19 13.29 1.52
N MET A 230 -1.61 14.29 0.85
CA MET A 230 -0.17 14.41 0.69
C MET A 230 0.54 14.53 2.04
N PHE A 231 0.00 15.31 2.99
CA PHE A 231 0.53 15.37 4.35
C PHE A 231 0.50 14.01 5.06
N GLY A 232 -0.60 13.25 4.94
CA GLY A 232 -0.68 11.88 5.46
C GLY A 232 0.40 10.96 4.87
N LEU A 233 0.54 10.95 3.53
CA LEU A 233 1.58 10.16 2.86
C LEU A 233 2.99 10.62 3.22
N SER A 234 3.23 11.92 3.37
CA SER A 234 4.55 12.51 3.64
C SER A 234 5.18 12.07 4.96
N ARG A 235 4.40 11.45 5.84
CA ARG A 235 4.82 10.96 7.14
C ARG A 235 5.08 9.46 7.13
N ASN A 236 4.64 8.74 6.11
CA ASN A 236 4.62 7.29 6.11
C ASN A 236 5.61 6.73 5.09
N VAL A 237 6.13 5.54 5.36
CA VAL A 237 6.75 4.71 4.33
C VAL A 237 5.64 4.15 3.44
N ILE A 238 5.76 4.35 2.13
CA ILE A 238 4.72 3.98 1.17
C ILE A 238 5.06 2.65 0.52
N ILE A 239 4.16 1.67 0.62
CA ILE A 239 4.25 0.39 -0.07
C ILE A 239 3.17 0.37 -1.16
N ILE A 240 3.55 0.13 -2.40
CA ILE A 240 2.61 0.02 -3.54
C ILE A 240 2.72 -1.38 -4.12
N ASP A 241 1.61 -2.11 -4.08
CA ASP A 241 1.56 -3.51 -4.49
C ASP A 241 1.09 -3.69 -5.93
N GLU A 242 1.56 -4.76 -6.57
CA GLU A 242 1.17 -5.21 -7.91
C GLU A 242 1.31 -4.12 -9.00
N VAL A 243 2.44 -3.42 -9.04
CA VAL A 243 2.66 -2.29 -9.97
C VAL A 243 2.58 -2.70 -11.45
N HIS A 244 2.81 -3.96 -11.79
CA HIS A 244 2.64 -4.48 -13.15
C HIS A 244 1.20 -4.55 -13.65
N ALA A 245 0.22 -4.48 -12.75
CA ALA A 245 -1.20 -4.54 -13.12
C ALA A 245 -1.75 -3.17 -13.57
N TYR A 246 -0.94 -2.12 -13.55
CA TYR A 246 -1.38 -0.77 -13.86
C TYR A 246 -1.38 -0.53 -15.37
N ASP A 247 -2.42 0.16 -15.83
CA ASP A 247 -2.52 0.60 -17.22
C ASP A 247 -1.69 1.87 -17.46
N ALA A 248 -1.54 2.25 -18.74
CA ALA A 248 -0.78 3.43 -19.14
C ALA A 248 -1.27 4.74 -18.48
N TYR A 249 -2.54 4.82 -18.07
CA TYR A 249 -3.07 5.99 -17.39
C TYR A 249 -2.60 6.03 -15.92
N MET A 250 -2.77 4.93 -15.21
CA MET A 250 -2.33 4.75 -13.82
C MET A 250 -0.81 4.90 -13.68
N GLU A 251 -0.07 4.46 -14.70
CA GLU A 251 1.38 4.63 -14.80
C GLU A 251 1.81 6.10 -14.72
N VAL A 252 1.19 6.99 -15.49
CA VAL A 252 1.48 8.43 -15.47
C VAL A 252 1.13 9.04 -14.13
N LEU A 253 0.00 8.63 -13.53
CA LEU A 253 -0.38 9.10 -12.20
C LEU A 253 0.61 8.67 -11.12
N LEU A 254 1.13 7.43 -11.22
CA LEU A 254 2.11 6.90 -10.30
C LEU A 254 3.44 7.65 -10.42
N GLU A 255 3.93 7.91 -11.63
CA GLU A 255 5.15 8.71 -11.85
C GLU A 255 5.01 10.11 -11.24
N HIS A 256 3.86 10.76 -11.48
CA HIS A 256 3.59 12.06 -10.89
C HIS A 256 3.58 12.01 -9.36
N LEU A 257 2.89 11.02 -8.77
CA LEU A 257 2.91 10.82 -7.32
C LEU A 257 4.33 10.58 -6.79
N LEU A 258 5.13 9.73 -7.46
CA LEU A 258 6.51 9.45 -7.08
C LEU A 258 7.39 10.70 -7.09
N SER A 259 7.18 11.61 -8.05
CA SER A 259 7.90 12.90 -8.06
C SER A 259 7.60 13.75 -6.82
N TRP A 260 6.33 13.81 -6.38
CA TRP A 260 5.96 14.50 -5.14
C TRP A 260 6.54 13.81 -3.90
N LEU A 261 6.49 12.48 -3.86
CA LEU A 261 7.04 11.69 -2.74
C LEU A 261 8.57 11.84 -2.65
N GLY A 262 9.25 11.86 -3.79
CA GLY A 262 10.68 12.15 -3.88
C GLY A 262 11.01 13.54 -3.35
N ALA A 263 10.26 14.58 -3.76
CA ALA A 263 10.44 15.96 -3.28
C ALA A 263 10.16 16.14 -1.78
N LEU A 264 9.40 15.22 -1.18
CA LEU A 264 9.14 15.16 0.26
C LEU A 264 10.09 14.21 1.00
N HIS A 265 11.05 13.62 0.29
CA HIS A 265 11.97 12.59 0.79
C HIS A 265 11.26 11.42 1.48
N VAL A 266 10.15 10.97 0.90
CA VAL A 266 9.36 9.86 1.41
C VAL A 266 9.93 8.54 0.87
N PRO A 267 10.26 7.55 1.73
CA PRO A 267 10.65 6.23 1.27
C PRO A 267 9.47 5.51 0.60
N VAL A 268 9.74 4.90 -0.55
CA VAL A 268 8.71 4.19 -1.34
C VAL A 268 9.21 2.79 -1.69
N ILE A 269 8.35 1.79 -1.52
CA ILE A 269 8.62 0.40 -1.85
C ILE A 269 7.57 -0.07 -2.86
N LEU A 270 8.00 -0.41 -4.06
CA LEU A 270 7.16 -0.93 -5.13
C LEU A 270 7.29 -2.44 -5.20
N LEU A 271 6.17 -3.15 -5.22
CA LEU A 271 6.13 -4.59 -5.38
C LEU A 271 5.62 -4.95 -6.77
N SER A 272 6.31 -5.88 -7.43
CA SER A 272 5.84 -6.41 -8.71
C SER A 272 6.18 -7.89 -8.88
N ALA A 273 5.36 -8.61 -9.65
CA ALA A 273 5.71 -9.95 -10.11
C ALA A 273 6.82 -9.89 -11.16
N THR A 274 6.65 -8.98 -12.13
CA THR A 274 7.58 -8.67 -13.20
C THR A 274 7.50 -7.18 -13.51
N LEU A 275 8.60 -6.53 -13.90
CA LEU A 275 8.56 -5.15 -14.36
C LEU A 275 9.54 -4.96 -15.53
N PRO A 276 9.10 -4.41 -16.67
CA PRO A 276 10.02 -4.07 -17.76
C PRO A 276 11.12 -3.12 -17.26
N SER A 277 12.35 -3.31 -17.73
CA SER A 277 13.50 -2.50 -17.34
C SER A 277 13.27 -1.00 -17.58
N GLU A 278 12.67 -0.65 -18.71
CA GLU A 278 12.32 0.73 -19.05
C GLU A 278 11.33 1.34 -18.05
N ARG A 279 10.32 0.56 -17.65
CA ARG A 279 9.31 0.97 -16.66
C ARG A 279 9.95 1.21 -15.30
N ARG A 280 10.83 0.29 -14.87
CA ARG A 280 11.58 0.43 -13.62
C ARG A 280 12.45 1.69 -13.61
N ALA A 281 13.17 1.95 -14.68
CA ALA A 281 13.99 3.15 -14.84
C ALA A 281 13.15 4.43 -14.87
N ALA A 282 11.96 4.41 -15.48
CA ALA A 282 11.04 5.56 -15.48
C ALA A 282 10.53 5.90 -14.06
N LEU A 283 10.15 4.89 -13.27
CA LEU A 283 9.72 5.07 -11.89
C LEU A 283 10.86 5.59 -11.00
N ALA A 284 12.07 5.03 -11.15
CA ALA A 284 13.28 5.49 -10.46
C ALA A 284 13.62 6.94 -10.80
N ARG A 285 13.62 7.31 -12.09
CA ARG A 285 13.80 8.70 -12.55
C ARG A 285 12.78 9.65 -11.96
N SER A 286 11.51 9.25 -11.93
CA SER A 286 10.42 10.10 -11.42
C SER A 286 10.62 10.44 -9.95
N TRP A 287 10.92 9.44 -9.11
CA TRP A 287 11.20 9.66 -7.69
C TRP A 287 12.48 10.50 -7.48
N LEU A 288 13.57 10.17 -8.19
CA LEU A 288 14.85 10.87 -8.06
C LEU A 288 14.76 12.34 -8.48
N SER A 289 14.05 12.63 -9.58
CA SER A 289 13.82 14.00 -10.06
C SER A 289 13.10 14.89 -9.05
N GLY A 290 12.20 14.30 -8.25
CA GLY A 290 11.56 14.99 -7.16
C GLY A 290 12.55 15.33 -6.04
N SER A 291 13.37 14.35 -5.66
CA SER A 291 14.30 14.43 -4.53
C SER A 291 15.45 15.41 -4.76
N LEU A 292 16.03 15.41 -5.97
CA LEU A 292 17.15 16.28 -6.33
C LEU A 292 16.70 17.67 -6.85
N GLY A 293 15.42 17.83 -7.18
CA GLY A 293 14.91 19.00 -7.90
C GLY A 293 15.23 18.94 -9.40
N PRO A 294 14.79 19.94 -10.19
CA PRO A 294 15.18 20.01 -11.60
C PRO A 294 16.70 20.10 -11.66
N CYS A 295 17.32 19.19 -12.41
CA CYS A 295 18.76 19.19 -12.67
C CYS A 295 19.16 20.58 -13.16
N HIS A 296 19.74 21.40 -12.29
CA HIS A 296 20.45 22.59 -12.73
C HIS A 296 21.78 22.08 -13.28
N GLU A 297 22.08 22.45 -14.54
CA GLU A 297 23.35 22.20 -15.23
C GLU A 297 24.56 22.91 -14.57
N ASP A 298 24.49 23.21 -13.28
CA ASP A 298 25.60 23.78 -12.53
C ASP A 298 26.58 22.64 -12.25
N GLY A 299 27.69 22.63 -12.98
CA GLY A 299 28.74 21.60 -13.06
C GLY A 299 29.51 21.30 -11.78
N GLY A 300 28.84 21.21 -10.63
CA GLY A 300 29.33 20.55 -9.43
C GLY A 300 29.23 19.04 -9.62
N LYS A 301 30.36 18.34 -9.49
CA LYS A 301 30.42 16.87 -9.45
C LYS A 301 29.79 16.34 -8.17
N THR A 302 28.49 16.51 -8.00
CA THR A 302 27.72 15.67 -7.08
C THR A 302 27.60 14.31 -7.74
N GLN A 303 27.93 13.26 -7.01
CA GLN A 303 27.87 11.88 -7.49
C GLN A 303 26.39 11.48 -7.57
N GLU A 304 25.70 11.98 -8.60
CA GLU A 304 24.28 11.70 -8.81
C GLU A 304 24.08 10.22 -9.10
N ALA A 305 23.11 9.63 -8.42
CA ALA A 305 22.75 8.24 -8.63
C ALA A 305 22.21 8.05 -10.05
N ASP A 306 22.87 7.22 -10.87
CA ASP A 306 22.39 6.94 -12.23
C ASP A 306 21.16 5.99 -12.18
N PRO A 307 19.94 6.47 -12.51
CA PRO A 307 18.75 5.63 -12.49
C PRO A 307 18.75 4.56 -13.61
N LEU A 308 19.69 4.60 -14.56
CA LEU A 308 19.86 3.53 -15.54
C LEU A 308 20.59 2.31 -14.95
N SER A 309 21.31 2.44 -13.84
CA SER A 309 21.97 1.30 -13.21
C SER A 309 20.97 0.25 -12.70
N VAL A 310 19.74 0.65 -12.39
CA VAL A 310 18.63 -0.28 -12.06
C VAL A 310 17.92 -0.81 -13.31
N ALA A 311 18.17 -0.27 -14.50
CA ALA A 311 17.55 -0.72 -15.75
C ALA A 311 18.19 -2.01 -16.30
N GLU A 312 19.35 -2.41 -15.79
CA GLU A 312 20.01 -3.66 -16.23
C GLU A 312 19.07 -4.86 -16.06
N GLN A 313 18.99 -5.69 -17.11
CA GLN A 313 18.26 -6.95 -17.02
C GLN A 313 19.04 -7.93 -16.16
N ARG A 314 18.44 -8.35 -15.05
CA ARG A 314 19.02 -9.31 -14.11
C ARG A 314 18.02 -10.44 -13.83
N PRO A 315 18.49 -11.63 -13.39
CA PRO A 315 17.62 -12.72 -13.00
C PRO A 315 16.66 -12.33 -11.86
N TYR A 316 15.50 -12.97 -11.82
CA TYR A 316 14.58 -12.86 -10.69
C TYR A 316 14.97 -13.87 -9.59
N PRO A 317 14.69 -13.57 -8.30
CA PRO A 317 14.17 -12.31 -7.77
C PRO A 317 15.19 -11.16 -7.84
N LEU A 318 14.69 -9.94 -8.01
CA LEU A 318 15.45 -8.71 -8.20
C LEU A 318 14.98 -7.65 -7.20
N VAL A 319 15.91 -6.97 -6.54
CA VAL A 319 15.67 -5.83 -5.66
C VAL A 319 16.47 -4.65 -6.18
N SER A 320 15.80 -3.65 -6.73
CA SER A 320 16.42 -2.41 -7.20
C SER A 320 16.27 -1.32 -6.15
N VAL A 321 17.33 -0.55 -5.91
CA VAL A 321 17.36 0.53 -4.92
C VAL A 321 17.83 1.80 -5.60
N THR A 322 17.08 2.89 -5.44
CA THR A 322 17.42 4.21 -5.93
C THR A 322 17.23 5.23 -4.82
N SER A 323 18.30 5.86 -4.39
CA SER A 323 18.36 6.96 -3.43
C SER A 323 19.05 8.18 -4.06
N PRO A 324 19.10 9.34 -3.38
CA PRO A 324 19.83 10.50 -3.90
C PRO A 324 21.30 10.23 -4.20
N THR A 325 21.95 9.35 -3.42
CA THR A 325 23.40 9.10 -3.53
C THR A 325 23.76 7.75 -4.14
N ARG A 326 22.82 6.80 -4.22
CA ARG A 326 23.10 5.41 -4.65
C ARG A 326 22.00 4.90 -5.57
N SER A 327 22.40 4.17 -6.61
CA SER A 327 21.46 3.42 -7.45
C SER A 327 22.10 2.09 -7.83
N PHE A 328 21.48 0.98 -7.43
CA PHE A 328 22.00 -0.37 -7.66
C PHE A 328 20.89 -1.42 -7.64
N ALA A 329 21.20 -2.62 -8.15
CA ALA A 329 20.29 -3.75 -8.14
C ALA A 329 20.95 -5.00 -7.53
N LEU A 330 20.17 -5.75 -6.75
CA LEU A 330 20.56 -7.02 -6.13
C LEU A 330 19.72 -8.13 -6.73
N ALA A 331 20.35 -9.21 -7.19
CA ALA A 331 19.66 -10.38 -7.73
C ALA A 331 20.13 -11.63 -7.00
N SER A 332 19.25 -12.64 -6.91
CA SER A 332 19.67 -13.93 -6.38
C SER A 332 20.48 -14.69 -7.42
N GLU A 333 21.54 -15.36 -6.97
CA GLU A 333 22.27 -16.34 -7.78
C GLU A 333 21.58 -17.72 -7.81
N ALA A 334 20.56 -17.91 -6.96
CA ALA A 334 19.84 -19.17 -6.86
C ALA A 334 18.99 -19.41 -8.12
N THR A 335 19.46 -20.33 -8.97
CA THR A 335 18.66 -20.87 -10.07
C THR A 335 17.51 -21.69 -9.49
N THR A 336 16.30 -21.14 -9.55
CA THR A 336 15.10 -21.95 -9.33
C THR A 336 14.95 -22.89 -10.53
N GLU A 337 14.65 -24.17 -10.30
CA GLU A 337 14.38 -25.09 -11.42
C GLU A 337 13.24 -24.53 -12.30
N PRO A 338 13.43 -24.45 -13.63
CA PRO A 338 12.42 -23.89 -14.50
C PRO A 338 11.17 -24.77 -14.50
N ARG A 339 10.06 -24.21 -14.03
CA ARG A 339 8.76 -24.87 -14.14
C ARG A 339 8.34 -24.89 -15.62
N ARG A 340 8.17 -26.09 -16.18
CA ARG A 340 7.63 -26.24 -17.53
C ARG A 340 6.12 -26.03 -17.51
N VAL A 341 5.65 -25.05 -18.27
CA VAL A 341 4.23 -24.78 -18.47
C VAL A 341 3.89 -25.14 -19.92
N LEU A 342 2.96 -26.06 -20.10
CA LEU A 342 2.42 -26.39 -21.41
C LEU A 342 1.41 -25.30 -21.82
N ILE A 343 1.63 -24.68 -22.97
CA ILE A 343 0.72 -23.67 -23.52
C ILE A 343 0.11 -24.23 -24.80
N GLU A 344 -1.20 -24.42 -24.79
CA GLU A 344 -1.98 -24.81 -25.96
C GLU A 344 -2.84 -23.63 -26.40
N TYR A 345 -2.74 -23.27 -27.68
CA TYR A 345 -3.56 -22.21 -28.27
C TYR A 345 -4.76 -22.81 -28.99
N SER A 346 -5.93 -22.17 -28.83
CA SER A 346 -7.14 -22.50 -29.59
C SER A 346 -7.68 -21.24 -30.25
N THR A 347 -7.84 -21.28 -31.57
CA THR A 347 -8.41 -20.20 -32.36
C THR A 347 -9.90 -20.46 -32.55
N ALA A 348 -10.71 -20.05 -31.60
CA ALA A 348 -12.16 -20.12 -31.70
C ALA A 348 -12.78 -18.82 -31.20
N ASN A 349 -13.96 -18.50 -31.74
CA ASN A 349 -14.69 -17.33 -31.27
C ASN A 349 -15.19 -17.57 -29.85
N ALA A 350 -14.93 -16.59 -28.98
CA ALA A 350 -15.30 -16.61 -27.58
C ALA A 350 -16.81 -16.79 -27.33
N ASP A 351 -17.63 -16.41 -28.32
CA ASP A 351 -19.10 -16.47 -28.32
C ASP A 351 -19.68 -17.72 -29.00
N ASP A 352 -18.83 -18.62 -29.51
CA ASP A 352 -19.28 -19.88 -30.11
C ASP A 352 -19.70 -20.87 -29.01
N GLU A 353 -21.01 -21.13 -28.92
CA GLU A 353 -21.59 -22.05 -27.94
C GLU A 353 -21.05 -23.49 -28.09
N ALA A 354 -20.76 -23.93 -29.32
CA ALA A 354 -20.19 -25.26 -29.56
C ALA A 354 -18.76 -25.35 -29.00
N HIS A 355 -17.99 -24.28 -29.19
CA HIS A 355 -16.64 -24.17 -28.62
C HIS A 355 -16.69 -24.14 -27.08
N ALA A 356 -17.57 -23.33 -26.49
CA ALA A 356 -17.74 -23.25 -25.04
C ALA A 356 -18.09 -24.62 -24.43
N LYS A 357 -18.96 -25.41 -25.08
CA LYS A 357 -19.28 -26.78 -24.66
C LYS A 357 -18.09 -27.73 -24.77
N THR A 358 -17.27 -27.61 -25.82
CA THR A 358 -16.07 -28.44 -25.99
C THR A 358 -15.04 -28.16 -24.89
N VAL A 359 -14.81 -26.87 -24.59
CA VAL A 359 -13.93 -26.48 -23.48
C VAL A 359 -14.50 -26.97 -22.16
N ALA A 360 -15.79 -26.72 -21.88
CA ALA A 360 -16.46 -27.18 -20.66
C ALA A 360 -16.34 -28.69 -20.47
N ALA A 361 -16.54 -29.50 -21.52
CA ALA A 361 -16.38 -30.95 -21.45
C ALA A 361 -14.95 -31.36 -21.06
N ARG A 362 -13.92 -30.70 -21.62
CA ARG A 362 -12.52 -30.93 -21.24
C ARG A 362 -12.27 -30.57 -19.78
N LEU A 363 -12.83 -29.46 -19.30
CA LEU A 363 -12.68 -29.03 -17.91
C LEU A 363 -13.35 -29.99 -16.93
N VAL A 364 -14.57 -30.44 -17.24
CA VAL A 364 -15.32 -31.41 -16.43
C VAL A 364 -14.59 -32.74 -16.36
N ALA A 365 -13.99 -33.21 -17.46
CA ALA A 365 -13.19 -34.44 -17.45
C ALA A 365 -11.99 -34.33 -16.49
N VAL A 366 -11.23 -33.24 -16.56
CA VAL A 366 -10.11 -32.99 -15.64
C VAL A 366 -10.59 -32.93 -14.18
N ALA A 367 -11.73 -32.29 -13.93
CA ALA A 367 -12.29 -32.18 -12.59
C ALA A 367 -12.78 -33.54 -12.03
N ARG A 368 -13.35 -34.41 -12.88
CA ARG A 368 -13.74 -35.78 -12.48
C ARG A 368 -12.56 -36.65 -12.07
N ASP A 369 -11.40 -36.41 -12.67
CA ASP A 369 -10.14 -37.06 -12.30
C ASP A 369 -9.49 -36.45 -11.04
N GLY A 370 -10.20 -35.57 -10.33
CA GLY A 370 -9.73 -34.89 -9.11
C GLY A 370 -8.87 -33.66 -9.37
N GLY A 371 -8.73 -33.24 -10.63
CA GLY A 371 -8.03 -32.02 -11.00
C GLY A 371 -8.78 -30.76 -10.58
N ARG A 372 -8.05 -29.67 -10.33
CA ARG A 372 -8.62 -28.34 -10.08
C ARG A 372 -8.37 -27.46 -11.28
N VAL A 373 -9.42 -26.83 -11.80
CA VAL A 373 -9.31 -25.98 -12.98
C VAL A 373 -9.95 -24.62 -12.74
N VAL A 374 -9.30 -23.58 -13.26
CA VAL A 374 -9.83 -22.22 -13.31
C VAL A 374 -10.05 -21.82 -14.76
N TRP A 375 -11.25 -21.32 -15.07
CA TRP A 375 -11.57 -20.80 -16.40
C TRP A 375 -11.83 -19.31 -16.32
N ILE A 376 -10.85 -18.51 -16.73
CA ILE A 376 -10.92 -17.04 -16.71
C ILE A 376 -11.57 -16.55 -18.00
N ARG A 377 -12.56 -15.67 -17.87
CA ARG A 377 -13.25 -14.99 -18.99
C ARG A 377 -13.10 -13.48 -18.85
N ASN A 378 -13.06 -12.78 -19.99
CA ASN A 378 -12.82 -11.33 -20.02
C ASN A 378 -14.02 -10.53 -19.52
N THR A 379 -15.23 -11.04 -19.73
CA THR A 379 -16.47 -10.36 -19.33
C THR A 379 -17.34 -11.22 -18.40
N VAL A 380 -18.17 -10.54 -17.60
CA VAL A 380 -19.13 -11.21 -16.70
C VAL A 380 -20.15 -12.04 -17.49
N SER A 381 -20.58 -11.56 -18.66
CA SER A 381 -21.55 -12.27 -19.49
C SER A 381 -20.97 -13.59 -20.02
N GLU A 382 -19.72 -13.56 -20.49
CA GLU A 382 -19.01 -14.76 -20.92
C GLU A 382 -18.78 -15.74 -19.77
N ALA A 383 -18.42 -15.26 -18.57
CA ALA A 383 -18.25 -16.11 -17.40
C ALA A 383 -19.54 -16.82 -17.01
N GLN A 384 -20.69 -16.13 -17.10
CA GLN A 384 -22.01 -16.70 -16.86
C GLN A 384 -22.39 -17.74 -17.93
N HIS A 385 -22.06 -17.50 -19.19
CA HIS A 385 -22.27 -18.46 -20.26
C HIS A 385 -21.42 -19.72 -20.05
N ALA A 386 -20.13 -19.54 -19.78
CA ALA A 386 -19.19 -20.62 -19.51
C ALA A 386 -19.63 -21.47 -18.31
N TYR A 387 -20.10 -20.83 -17.23
CA TYR A 387 -20.65 -21.51 -16.06
C TYR A 387 -21.84 -22.40 -16.40
N ARG A 388 -22.82 -21.89 -17.17
CA ARG A 388 -23.98 -22.71 -17.61
C ARG A 388 -23.57 -23.89 -18.47
N ALA A 389 -22.54 -23.72 -19.32
CA ALA A 389 -22.03 -24.82 -20.14
C ALA A 389 -21.42 -25.93 -19.25
N VAL A 390 -20.68 -25.56 -18.21
CA VAL A 390 -20.17 -26.52 -17.21
C VAL A 390 -21.31 -27.17 -16.42
N GLU A 391 -22.27 -26.37 -15.93
CA GLU A 391 -23.44 -26.85 -15.18
C GLU A 391 -24.26 -27.87 -15.98
N SER A 392 -24.43 -27.67 -17.29
CA SER A 392 -25.15 -28.60 -18.17
C SER A 392 -24.44 -29.95 -18.40
N LEU A 393 -23.14 -30.04 -18.14
CA LEU A 393 -22.30 -31.23 -18.36
C LEU A 393 -21.81 -31.88 -17.06
N GLY A 394 -21.87 -31.11 -15.97
CA GLY A 394 -21.13 -31.31 -14.73
C GLY A 394 -21.91 -32.00 -13.61
N ASP A 395 -22.86 -32.89 -13.93
CA ASP A 395 -23.50 -33.73 -12.91
C ASP A 395 -22.42 -34.43 -12.07
N GLY A 396 -22.41 -34.11 -10.76
CA GLY A 396 -21.47 -34.64 -9.77
C GLY A 396 -20.13 -33.92 -9.61
N VAL A 397 -19.88 -32.82 -10.32
CA VAL A 397 -18.63 -32.04 -10.18
C VAL A 397 -18.89 -30.74 -9.43
N GLU A 398 -18.10 -30.46 -8.39
CA GLU A 398 -18.13 -29.18 -7.70
C GLU A 398 -17.64 -28.07 -8.63
N HIS A 399 -18.46 -27.02 -8.81
CA HIS A 399 -18.14 -25.89 -9.67
C HIS A 399 -18.67 -24.60 -9.06
N LEU A 400 -17.97 -23.50 -9.32
CA LEU A 400 -18.26 -22.22 -8.69
C LEU A 400 -18.04 -21.06 -9.68
N LEU A 401 -18.92 -20.06 -9.63
CA LEU A 401 -18.82 -18.82 -10.41
C LEU A 401 -18.40 -17.67 -9.52
N PHE A 402 -17.37 -16.92 -9.93
CA PHE A 402 -16.91 -15.74 -9.21
C PHE A 402 -16.76 -14.53 -10.14
N HIS A 403 -17.44 -13.43 -9.81
CA HIS A 403 -17.32 -12.15 -10.51
C HIS A 403 -17.84 -10.96 -9.68
N ALA A 404 -17.54 -9.72 -10.07
CA ALA A 404 -17.92 -8.53 -9.31
C ALA A 404 -19.44 -8.26 -9.20
N ARG A 405 -20.30 -8.85 -10.05
CA ARG A 405 -21.75 -8.61 -10.10
C ARG A 405 -22.60 -9.43 -9.09
N PHE A 406 -21.99 -10.02 -8.07
CA PHE A 406 -22.74 -10.61 -6.94
C PHE A 406 -23.16 -9.56 -5.91
N ARG A 407 -24.22 -9.84 -5.12
CA ARG A 407 -24.49 -9.05 -3.90
C ARG A 407 -23.31 -9.23 -2.93
N GLY A 408 -23.06 -8.22 -2.09
CA GLY A 408 -21.89 -8.23 -1.20
C GLY A 408 -21.81 -9.48 -0.30
N CYS A 409 -22.92 -9.87 0.31
CA CYS A 409 -23.01 -11.08 1.15
C CYS A 409 -22.71 -12.37 0.36
N ASP A 410 -23.26 -12.49 -0.85
CA ASP A 410 -23.08 -13.66 -1.70
C ASP A 410 -21.61 -13.76 -2.15
N ARG A 411 -20.98 -12.62 -2.48
CA ARG A 411 -19.58 -12.57 -2.88
C ARG A 411 -18.64 -12.99 -1.75
N THR A 412 -18.85 -12.48 -0.53
CA THR A 412 -18.03 -12.88 0.63
C THR A 412 -18.22 -14.35 0.99
N ARG A 413 -19.44 -14.88 0.86
CA ARG A 413 -19.68 -16.32 1.05
C ARG A 413 -18.88 -17.16 0.06
N ILE A 414 -18.81 -16.73 -1.19
CA ILE A 414 -18.04 -17.39 -2.25
C ILE A 414 -16.52 -17.23 -2.04
N GLU A 415 -16.04 -16.06 -1.59
CA GLU A 415 -14.60 -15.83 -1.31
C GLU A 415 -14.06 -16.70 -0.16
N ASN A 416 -14.92 -17.11 0.78
CA ASN A 416 -14.56 -17.92 1.95
C ASN A 416 -14.74 -19.43 1.75
N HIS A 417 -15.33 -19.84 0.62
CA HIS A 417 -15.59 -21.24 0.28
C HIS A 417 -14.47 -21.78 -0.61
#